data_AF-A0A0N6ZGR4-F1
#
_entry.id   AF-A0A0N6ZGR4-F1
#
_cell.length_a   1.000
_cell.length_b   1.000
_cell.length_c   1.000
_cell.angle_alpha   90.00
_cell.angle_beta   90.00
_cell.angle_gamma   90.00
#
_symmetry.space_group_name_H-M   'P 1'
#
loop_
_entity.id
_entity.type
_entity.pdbx_description
1 polymer ?
#
loop_
_entity_poly.entity_id
_entity_poly.type
_entity_poly.pdbx_seq_one_letter_code
_entity_poly.pdbx_strand_id
1 'polypeptide(L)'
;MVDLEVWLPEPVVWELAEHAASAWTEFDAITKKASKALTNAGVEVQARSAHTTREEVIRKVETEIRALGPSLRVLQLDGDVAIEALKDQVLQRKPAKVRDKVKTGASDSAWLRQVLKTANNDPGKFVIVGSDADVYKAFETWGLAKPTMVPLRNLQGALFVLSEPDADLVEKISGFLRATVGSPLEGGRTPDRDLVLGDIKDPAALVDNPLVDQISDVDLVHLEAVVGLNQIKINHLTGVVSAQVFLSPAVEYSGLHIEENGTVWPQSGAIPGVVIRDVINFTLSGGSVIKAESQSGEAVAFGEQDKAFEEPENAFQEFLEALLLVPGIALAPGMSEAVTDLEVGGELTVFLGDHTLNVSTSDTGDGGWSASLTLTADGWSDSMNLWCEWDATKNPSEIPDMFPAWIICTDLASTWRVPGEWAAPTWIIQALIPKEEGQSPY
;
A
#
# COMPACT_ATOMS: atom_id res chain seq x y z
N MET A 1 26.21 15.01 -3.83
CA MET A 1 25.97 13.73 -3.15
C MET A 1 26.49 13.89 -1.72
N VAL A 2 25.61 13.88 -0.72
CA VAL A 2 26.07 13.79 0.68
C VAL A 2 26.32 12.31 0.90
N ASP A 3 27.58 11.94 1.10
CA ASP A 3 27.97 10.56 1.36
C ASP A 3 27.59 10.24 2.81
N LEU A 4 26.45 9.58 3.00
CA LEU A 4 25.92 9.23 4.32
C LEU A 4 26.30 7.80 4.65
N GLU A 5 27.17 7.64 5.65
CA GLU A 5 27.52 6.34 6.21
C GLU A 5 26.55 6.02 7.35
N VAL A 6 25.80 4.93 7.22
CA VAL A 6 24.92 4.40 8.27
C VAL A 6 25.73 3.47 9.14
N TRP A 7 25.77 3.74 10.44
CA TRP A 7 26.43 2.88 11.42
C TRP A 7 25.40 2.00 12.13
N LEU A 8 25.62 0.69 12.10
CA LEU A 8 24.81 -0.27 12.84
C LEU A 8 25.70 -1.02 13.84
N PRO A 9 25.60 -0.71 15.14
CA PRO A 9 26.40 -1.40 16.15
C PRO A 9 26.08 -2.89 16.21
N GLU A 10 27.10 -3.73 16.37
CA GLU A 10 26.95 -5.19 16.44
C GLU A 10 25.93 -5.66 17.50
N PRO A 11 25.85 -5.09 18.73
CA PRO A 11 24.81 -5.48 19.68
C PRO A 11 23.38 -5.29 19.15
N VAL A 12 23.15 -4.27 18.33
CA VAL A 12 21.84 -3.99 17.70
C VAL A 12 21.56 -5.02 16.60
N VAL A 13 22.57 -5.41 15.82
CA VAL A 13 22.44 -6.50 14.83
C VAL A 13 21.98 -7.80 15.51
N TRP A 14 22.62 -8.13 16.64
CA TRP A 14 22.27 -9.34 17.40
C TRP A 14 20.86 -9.27 17.98
N GLU A 15 20.45 -8.12 18.50
CA GLU A 15 19.08 -7.93 19.01
C GLU A 15 18.02 -8.07 17.91
N LEU A 16 18.26 -7.48 16.74
CA LEU A 16 17.37 -7.63 15.58
C LEU A 16 17.26 -9.10 15.14
N ALA A 17 18.40 -9.79 15.05
CA ALA A 17 18.44 -11.20 14.70
C ALA A 17 17.71 -12.08 15.73
N GLU A 18 17.89 -11.80 17.02
CA GLU A 18 17.24 -12.50 18.12
C GLU A 18 15.72 -12.28 18.13
N HIS A 19 15.26 -11.05 17.87
CA HIS A 19 13.84 -10.74 17.73
C HIS A 19 13.22 -11.45 16.53
N ALA A 20 13.87 -11.40 15.36
CA ALA A 20 13.39 -12.08 14.15
C ALA A 20 13.29 -13.61 14.36
N ALA A 21 14.30 -14.21 14.99
CA ALA A 21 14.31 -15.64 15.26
C ALA A 21 13.28 -16.07 16.32
N SER A 22 13.00 -15.21 17.30
CA SER A 22 11.92 -15.44 18.27
C SER A 22 10.55 -15.36 17.62
N ALA A 23 10.29 -14.33 16.81
CA ALA A 23 9.05 -14.21 16.04
C ALA A 23 8.83 -15.40 15.10
N TRP A 24 9.89 -15.85 14.41
CA TRP A 24 9.83 -17.06 13.59
C TRP A 24 9.51 -18.31 14.42
N THR A 25 10.10 -18.46 15.61
CA THR A 25 9.84 -19.63 16.48
C THR A 25 8.37 -19.67 16.90
N GLU A 26 7.79 -18.52 17.25
CA GLU A 26 6.36 -18.40 17.60
C GLU A 26 5.47 -18.74 16.40
N PHE A 27 5.78 -18.16 15.23
CA PHE A 27 5.09 -18.45 13.99
C PHE A 27 5.13 -19.93 13.63
N ASP A 28 6.32 -20.56 13.61
CA ASP A 28 6.50 -21.97 13.29
C ASP A 28 5.71 -22.88 14.27
N ALA A 29 5.67 -22.54 15.55
CA ALA A 29 4.87 -23.28 16.53
C ALA A 29 3.35 -23.20 16.22
N ILE A 30 2.85 -22.02 15.85
CA ILE A 30 1.45 -21.81 15.46
C ILE A 30 1.15 -22.59 14.16
N THR A 31 2.00 -22.46 13.15
CA THR A 31 1.83 -23.11 11.85
C THR A 31 1.88 -24.64 11.98
N LYS A 32 2.77 -25.19 12.81
CA LYS A 32 2.80 -26.63 13.11
C LYS A 32 1.51 -27.12 13.77
N LYS A 33 0.96 -26.34 14.71
CA LYS A 33 -0.31 -26.67 15.36
C LYS A 33 -1.47 -26.65 14.36
N ALA A 34 -1.54 -25.62 13.52
CA ALA A 34 -2.56 -25.49 12.47
C ALA A 34 -2.45 -26.60 11.41
N SER A 35 -1.24 -26.86 10.90
CA SER A 35 -0.96 -27.91 9.91
C SER A 35 -1.36 -29.29 10.44
N LYS A 36 -1.08 -29.56 11.73
CA LYS A 36 -1.52 -30.80 12.39
C LYS A 36 -3.04 -30.91 12.45
N ALA A 37 -3.75 -29.82 12.76
CA ALA A 37 -5.21 -29.82 12.78
C ALA A 37 -5.81 -30.07 11.40
N LEU A 38 -5.28 -29.43 10.35
CA LEU A 38 -5.68 -29.62 8.97
C LEU A 38 -5.39 -31.05 8.46
N THR A 39 -4.21 -31.58 8.78
CA THR A 39 -3.84 -32.97 8.45
C THR A 39 -4.80 -33.96 9.12
N ASN A 40 -5.16 -33.73 10.39
CA ASN A 40 -6.15 -34.55 11.10
C ASN A 40 -7.56 -34.45 10.49
N ALA A 41 -7.88 -33.34 9.82
CA ALA A 41 -9.12 -33.15 9.07
C ALA A 41 -9.07 -33.75 7.65
N GLY A 42 -7.98 -34.41 7.26
CA GLY A 42 -7.81 -35.03 5.95
C GLY A 42 -7.33 -34.08 4.85
N VAL A 43 -6.95 -32.84 5.20
CA VAL A 43 -6.40 -31.86 4.26
C VAL A 43 -4.88 -32.01 4.22
N GLU A 44 -4.33 -32.27 3.03
CA GLU A 44 -2.89 -32.37 2.83
C GLU A 44 -2.26 -30.97 2.86
N VAL A 45 -1.31 -30.74 3.77
CA VAL A 45 -0.63 -29.45 3.94
C VAL A 45 0.85 -29.63 3.66
N GLN A 46 1.40 -28.89 2.69
CA GLN A 46 2.84 -28.81 2.48
C GLN A 46 3.49 -27.99 3.61
N ALA A 47 4.54 -28.53 4.23
CA ALA A 47 5.29 -27.83 5.26
C ALA A 47 5.94 -26.55 4.70
N ARG A 48 5.67 -25.41 5.32
CA ARG A 48 5.90 -24.07 4.75
C ARG A 48 6.89 -23.18 5.50
N SER A 49 7.74 -23.73 6.36
CA SER A 49 8.81 -22.91 6.94
C SER A 49 9.99 -22.85 5.98
N ALA A 50 10.32 -21.64 5.49
CA ALA A 50 11.52 -21.39 4.69
C ALA A 50 12.84 -21.61 5.47
N HIS A 51 12.76 -21.70 6.80
CA HIS A 51 13.88 -21.92 7.70
C HIS A 51 13.68 -23.14 8.57
N THR A 52 14.77 -23.78 8.98
CA THR A 52 14.73 -25.02 9.76
C THR A 52 15.10 -24.81 11.23
N THR A 53 15.93 -23.81 11.54
CA THR A 53 16.34 -23.53 12.92
C THR A 53 16.40 -22.04 13.24
N ARG A 54 16.38 -21.74 14.54
CA ARG A 54 16.57 -20.39 15.09
C ARG A 54 17.90 -19.78 14.62
N GLU A 55 18.96 -20.56 14.65
CA GLU A 55 20.31 -20.14 14.24
C GLU A 55 20.39 -19.83 12.74
N GLU A 56 19.57 -20.51 11.93
CA GLU A 56 19.48 -20.22 10.50
C GLU A 56 18.85 -18.85 10.25
N VAL A 57 17.77 -18.51 10.97
CA VAL A 57 17.15 -17.18 10.90
C VAL A 57 18.13 -16.10 11.34
N ILE A 58 18.83 -16.30 12.46
CA ILE A 58 19.84 -15.36 12.95
C ILE A 58 20.92 -15.12 11.87
N ARG A 59 21.49 -16.20 11.33
CA ARG A 59 22.52 -16.12 10.29
C ARG A 59 22.02 -15.43 9.03
N LYS A 60 20.77 -15.69 8.64
CA LYS A 60 20.15 -15.08 7.47
C LYS A 60 20.02 -13.57 7.66
N VAL A 61 19.49 -13.11 8.79
CA VAL A 61 19.38 -11.68 9.12
C VAL A 61 20.75 -11.00 9.10
N GLU A 62 21.76 -11.59 9.73
CA GLU A 62 23.12 -11.04 9.70
C GLU A 62 23.71 -10.96 8.28
N THR A 63 23.46 -11.96 7.45
CA THR A 63 23.92 -12.00 6.06
C THR A 63 23.26 -10.92 5.23
N GLU A 64 21.93 -10.78 5.34
CA GLU A 64 21.17 -9.76 4.62
C GLU A 64 21.60 -8.35 5.03
N ILE A 65 21.75 -8.10 6.34
CA ILE A 65 22.24 -6.81 6.85
C ILE A 65 23.61 -6.48 6.24
N ARG A 66 24.54 -7.44 6.22
CA ARG A 66 25.87 -7.22 5.64
C ARG A 66 25.85 -7.06 4.11
N ALA A 67 24.79 -7.50 3.44
CA ALA A 67 24.61 -7.38 1.99
C ALA A 67 23.99 -6.04 1.55
N LEU A 68 23.48 -5.21 2.47
CA LEU A 68 22.80 -3.93 2.17
C LEU A 68 23.68 -2.86 1.49
N GLY A 69 24.95 -3.14 1.25
CA GLY A 69 25.82 -2.32 0.40
C GLY A 69 26.79 -1.41 1.15
N PRO A 70 27.56 -0.58 0.43
CA PRO A 70 28.72 0.14 0.96
C PRO A 70 28.36 1.29 1.92
N SER A 71 27.12 1.79 1.88
CA SER A 71 26.64 2.86 2.77
C SER A 71 26.35 2.37 4.19
N LEU A 72 26.33 1.06 4.44
CA LEU A 72 26.14 0.50 5.77
C LEU A 72 27.44 -0.06 6.33
N ARG A 73 27.82 0.42 7.51
CA ARG A 73 28.95 -0.09 8.27
C ARG A 73 28.47 -0.70 9.58
N VAL A 74 28.70 -2.00 9.73
CA VAL A 74 28.51 -2.68 11.02
C VAL A 74 29.69 -2.34 11.94
N LEU A 75 29.40 -1.70 13.08
CA LEU A 75 30.43 -1.38 14.08
C LEU A 75 30.62 -2.60 14.99
N GLN A 76 31.71 -3.34 14.76
CA GLN A 76 32.12 -4.46 15.59
C GLN A 76 32.32 -4.02 17.05
N LEU A 77 31.82 -4.82 17.99
CA LEU A 77 31.94 -4.53 19.41
C LEU A 77 33.37 -4.74 19.88
N ASP A 78 33.98 -3.67 20.36
CA ASP A 78 35.30 -3.71 20.95
C ASP A 78 35.29 -4.34 22.35
N GLY A 79 36.31 -5.16 22.65
CA GLY A 79 36.40 -5.87 23.93
C GLY A 79 36.43 -4.95 25.15
N ASP A 80 37.11 -3.80 25.08
CA ASP A 80 37.17 -2.85 26.19
C ASP A 80 35.80 -2.18 26.39
N VAL A 81 35.11 -1.90 25.29
CA VAL A 81 33.74 -1.37 25.31
C VAL A 81 32.78 -2.37 25.96
N ALA A 82 32.89 -3.65 25.61
CA ALA A 82 32.08 -4.71 26.20
C ALA A 82 32.30 -4.82 27.73
N ILE A 83 33.55 -4.72 28.18
CA ILE A 83 33.90 -4.76 29.61
C ILE A 83 33.26 -3.59 30.36
N GLU A 84 33.37 -2.36 29.84
CA GLU A 84 32.75 -1.19 30.48
C GLU A 84 31.23 -1.27 30.50
N ALA A 85 30.61 -1.76 29.42
CA ALA A 85 29.18 -1.97 29.36
C ALA A 85 28.68 -3.01 30.37
N LEU A 86 29.43 -4.11 30.57
CA LEU A 86 29.15 -5.09 31.62
C LEU A 86 29.28 -4.49 33.02
N LYS A 87 30.30 -3.64 33.25
CA LYS A 87 30.44 -2.92 34.52
C LYS A 87 29.24 -2.02 34.77
N ASP A 88 28.71 -1.34 33.76
CA ASP A 88 27.52 -0.51 33.90
C ASP A 88 26.30 -1.33 34.33
N GLN A 89 26.10 -2.51 33.74
CA GLN A 89 25.04 -3.44 34.19
C GLN A 89 25.26 -3.93 35.62
N VAL A 90 26.48 -4.36 35.97
CA VAL A 90 26.78 -4.88 37.32
C VAL A 90 26.60 -3.80 38.39
N LEU A 91 27.11 -2.60 38.13
CA LEU A 91 27.10 -1.44 39.02
C LEU A 91 25.84 -0.59 38.92
N GLN A 92 24.92 -0.94 38.00
CA GLN A 92 23.67 -0.22 37.77
C GLN A 92 23.87 1.27 37.40
N ARG A 93 24.86 1.53 36.54
CA ARG A 93 25.09 2.86 35.93
C ARG A 93 24.19 2.99 34.71
N LYS A 94 23.54 4.14 34.52
CA LYS A 94 22.69 4.37 33.35
C LYS A 94 23.47 4.11 32.05
N PRO A 95 22.85 3.48 31.03
CA PRO A 95 21.41 3.18 30.90
C PRO A 95 20.91 1.94 31.68
N ALA A 96 21.78 1.23 32.41
CA ALA A 96 21.39 0.02 33.14
C ALA A 96 20.22 0.22 34.12
N LYS A 97 19.38 -0.81 34.22
CA LYS A 97 18.19 -0.85 35.07
C LYS A 97 17.93 -2.27 35.59
N VAL A 98 17.19 -2.36 36.69
CA VAL A 98 16.66 -3.64 37.19
C VAL A 98 15.25 -3.84 36.63
N ARG A 99 15.03 -4.96 35.95
CA ARG A 99 13.72 -5.40 35.48
C ARG A 99 13.48 -6.81 36.00
N ASP A 100 12.35 -7.04 36.68
CA ASP A 100 11.98 -8.36 37.21
C ASP A 100 13.09 -9.05 38.04
N LYS A 101 13.79 -8.26 38.87
CA LYS A 101 14.96 -8.67 39.68
C LYS A 101 16.21 -9.06 38.88
N VAL A 102 16.20 -8.88 37.56
CA VAL A 102 17.36 -9.07 36.68
C VAL A 102 17.99 -7.72 36.34
N LYS A 103 19.31 -7.64 36.47
CA LYS A 103 20.09 -6.47 36.04
C LYS A 103 20.26 -6.50 34.53
N THR A 104 19.88 -5.42 33.85
CA THR A 104 19.89 -5.29 32.39
C THR A 104 20.62 -4.02 31.96
N GLY A 105 20.89 -3.87 30.65
CA GLY A 105 21.42 -2.65 30.04
C GLY A 105 22.89 -2.70 29.61
N ALA A 106 23.53 -3.86 29.65
CA ALA A 106 24.85 -4.02 29.04
C ALA A 106 24.80 -3.82 27.51
N SER A 107 23.80 -4.34 26.80
CA SER A 107 23.65 -4.11 25.36
C SER A 107 23.51 -2.62 25.04
N ASP A 108 22.61 -1.94 25.76
CA ASP A 108 22.37 -0.48 25.62
C ASP A 108 23.65 0.33 25.83
N SER A 109 24.40 0.02 26.88
CA SER A 109 25.67 0.69 27.15
C SER A 109 26.73 0.37 26.08
N ALA A 110 26.81 -0.88 25.62
CA ALA A 110 27.80 -1.33 24.66
C ALA A 110 27.67 -0.64 23.31
N TRP A 111 26.47 -0.57 22.73
CA TRP A 111 26.28 0.06 21.42
C TRP A 111 26.56 1.56 21.48
N LEU A 112 26.11 2.25 22.53
CA LEU A 112 26.33 3.68 22.73
C LEU A 112 27.83 4.01 22.84
N ARG A 113 28.57 3.23 23.64
CA ARG A 113 30.01 3.39 23.81
C ARG A 113 30.78 3.04 22.54
N GLN A 114 30.32 2.05 21.75
CA GLN A 114 30.94 1.70 20.49
C GLN A 114 30.79 2.81 19.45
N VAL A 115 29.60 3.44 19.36
CA VAL A 115 29.35 4.61 18.52
C VAL A 115 30.24 5.78 18.96
N LEU A 116 30.27 6.08 20.26
CA LEU A 116 31.13 7.13 20.82
C LEU A 116 32.62 6.90 20.51
N LYS A 117 33.12 5.68 20.73
CA LYS A 117 34.51 5.30 20.42
C LYS A 117 34.81 5.52 18.94
N THR A 118 33.90 5.09 18.06
CA THR A 118 34.02 5.27 16.60
C THR A 118 34.02 6.75 16.21
N ALA A 119 33.24 7.58 16.90
CA ALA A 119 33.18 9.03 16.73
C ALA A 119 34.31 9.79 17.44
N ASN A 120 35.34 9.12 17.95
CA ASN A 120 36.43 9.72 18.74
C ASN A 120 35.92 10.50 19.98
N ASN A 121 34.90 9.97 20.65
CA ASN A 121 34.21 10.54 21.81
C ASN A 121 33.59 11.93 21.57
N ASP A 122 33.23 12.24 20.34
CA ASP A 122 32.57 13.50 19.97
C ASP A 122 31.10 13.26 19.56
N PRO A 123 30.13 13.58 20.45
CA PRO A 123 28.70 13.46 20.16
C PRO A 123 28.22 14.29 18.96
N GLY A 124 28.99 15.31 18.54
CA GLY A 124 28.65 16.16 17.40
C GLY A 124 28.92 15.53 16.03
N LYS A 125 29.61 14.38 15.97
CA LYS A 125 29.99 13.71 14.73
C LYS A 125 29.00 12.66 14.23
N PHE A 126 27.92 12.42 14.96
CA PHE A 126 26.89 11.47 14.56
C PHE A 126 25.51 11.97 14.96
N VAL A 127 24.51 11.41 14.28
CA VAL A 127 23.11 11.56 14.61
C VAL A 127 22.57 10.19 14.97
N ILE A 128 21.86 10.08 16.08
CA ILE A 128 21.18 8.83 16.46
C ILE A 128 19.77 8.87 15.86
N VAL A 129 19.43 7.82 15.11
CA VAL A 129 18.08 7.63 14.58
C VAL A 129 17.27 6.88 15.62
N GLY A 130 16.33 7.57 16.26
CA GLY A 130 15.52 6.99 17.32
C GLY A 130 14.89 8.02 18.25
N SER A 131 14.09 7.52 19.20
CA SER A 131 13.35 8.34 20.17
C SER A 131 13.53 7.87 21.62
N ASP A 132 14.46 6.96 21.88
CA ASP A 132 14.67 6.41 23.22
C ASP A 132 15.34 7.44 24.14
N ALA A 133 14.59 7.92 25.13
CA ALA A 133 15.07 8.88 26.11
C ALA A 133 16.17 8.31 27.03
N ASP A 134 16.35 6.99 27.12
CA ASP A 134 17.42 6.37 27.92
C ASP A 134 18.81 6.69 27.34
N VAL A 135 18.91 7.02 26.04
CA VAL A 135 20.14 7.53 25.41
C VAL A 135 20.60 8.83 26.09
N TYR A 136 19.72 9.82 26.25
CA TYR A 136 20.10 11.09 26.90
C TYR A 136 20.56 10.90 28.34
N LYS A 137 19.92 9.98 29.08
CA LYS A 137 20.30 9.66 30.47
C LYS A 137 21.69 9.02 30.55
N ALA A 138 22.06 8.21 29.55
CA ALA A 138 23.39 7.62 29.47
C ALA A 138 24.46 8.70 29.27
N PHE A 139 24.29 9.59 28.28
CA PHE A 139 25.26 10.67 28.02
C PHE A 139 25.39 11.65 29.19
N GLU A 140 24.28 11.99 29.85
CA GLU A 140 24.29 12.81 31.07
C GLU A 140 25.10 12.14 32.19
N THR A 141 24.89 10.84 32.41
CA THR A 141 25.62 10.06 33.43
C THR A 141 27.12 9.97 33.12
N TRP A 142 27.49 9.97 31.84
CA TRP A 142 28.88 9.94 31.39
C TRP A 142 29.54 11.32 31.32
N GLY A 143 28.80 12.40 31.64
CA GLY A 143 29.31 13.77 31.58
C GLY A 143 29.59 14.27 30.15
N LEU A 144 28.86 13.74 29.17
CA LEU A 144 29.00 14.10 27.75
C LEU A 144 27.87 15.01 27.28
N ALA A 145 28.13 15.78 26.22
CA ALA A 145 27.09 16.55 25.55
C ALA A 145 26.02 15.62 24.97
N LYS A 146 24.75 16.05 24.99
CA LYS A 146 23.65 15.26 24.42
C LYS A 146 23.86 15.11 22.90
N PRO A 147 23.75 13.90 22.34
CA PRO A 147 23.84 13.71 20.91
C PRO A 147 22.59 14.29 20.23
N THR A 148 22.68 14.55 18.93
CA THR A 148 21.48 14.87 18.14
C THR A 148 20.71 13.57 17.91
N MET A 149 19.44 13.52 18.34
CA MET A 149 18.53 12.41 18.03
C MET A 149 17.42 12.87 17.09
N VAL A 150 17.15 12.07 16.06
CA VAL A 150 16.11 12.34 15.08
C VAL A 150 15.22 11.11 14.94
N PRO A 151 13.88 11.22 15.08
CA PRO A 151 12.97 10.12 14.77
C PRO A 151 13.11 9.68 13.32
N LEU A 152 12.99 8.38 13.05
CA LEU A 152 13.13 7.83 11.69
C LEU A 152 12.22 8.55 10.68
N ARG A 153 10.96 8.84 11.04
CA ARG A 153 10.02 9.59 10.18
C ARG A 153 10.53 10.97 9.75
N ASN A 154 11.21 11.69 10.65
CA ASN A 154 11.74 13.03 10.38
C ASN A 154 13.00 12.92 9.53
N LEU A 155 13.80 11.87 9.76
CA LEU A 155 14.98 11.59 8.98
C LEU A 155 14.62 11.09 7.57
N GLN A 156 13.54 10.32 7.42
CA GLN A 156 13.05 9.86 6.13
C GLN A 156 12.72 11.03 5.21
N GLY A 157 11.95 12.02 5.68
CA GLY A 157 11.66 13.22 4.89
C GLY A 157 12.87 14.13 4.63
N ALA A 158 13.94 14.02 5.44
CA ALA A 158 15.16 14.80 5.28
C ALA A 158 16.23 14.10 4.40
N LEU A 159 16.30 12.76 4.43
CA LEU A 159 17.30 11.95 3.71
C LEU A 159 16.79 11.48 2.35
N PHE A 160 15.55 11.01 2.34
CA PHE A 160 14.81 10.79 1.12
C PHE A 160 14.00 12.06 0.96
N VAL A 161 14.46 12.96 0.11
CA VAL A 161 13.68 14.14 -0.25
C VAL A 161 12.46 13.64 -1.01
N LEU A 162 11.49 13.06 -0.29
CA LEU A 162 10.15 12.67 -0.70
C LEU A 162 9.29 13.77 -0.13
N SER A 163 9.23 14.88 -0.85
CA SER A 163 8.24 15.89 -0.51
C SER A 163 6.88 15.40 -0.98
N GLU A 164 5.85 15.79 -0.25
CA GLU A 164 4.49 15.78 -0.78
C GLU A 164 4.45 16.61 -2.07
N PRO A 165 3.66 16.18 -3.07
CA PRO A 165 3.49 16.97 -4.27
C PRO A 165 2.69 18.23 -3.96
N ASP A 166 2.92 19.29 -4.73
CA ASP A 166 1.95 20.38 -4.79
C ASP A 166 0.74 19.98 -5.66
N ALA A 167 -0.34 20.76 -5.55
CA ALA A 167 -1.56 20.52 -6.30
C ALA A 167 -1.35 20.56 -7.83
N ASP A 168 -0.41 21.38 -8.30
CA ASP A 168 -0.07 21.50 -9.73
C ASP A 168 0.52 20.20 -10.28
N LEU A 169 1.46 19.57 -9.56
CA LEU A 169 2.02 18.28 -9.96
C LEU A 169 0.97 17.16 -9.95
N VAL A 170 0.11 17.13 -8.92
CA VAL A 170 -0.99 16.14 -8.85
C VAL A 170 -1.92 16.29 -10.03
N GLU A 171 -2.26 17.51 -10.41
CA GLU A 171 -3.12 17.79 -11.55
C GLU A 171 -2.44 17.41 -12.88
N LYS A 172 -1.13 17.63 -13.03
CA LYS A 172 -0.37 17.18 -14.21
C LYS A 172 -0.32 15.67 -14.37
N ILE A 173 -0.13 14.93 -13.26
CA ILE A 173 -0.14 13.46 -13.28
C ILE A 173 -1.55 12.95 -13.60
N SER A 174 -2.56 13.51 -12.93
CA SER A 174 -3.95 13.14 -13.16
C SER A 174 -4.37 13.45 -14.59
N GLY A 175 -4.01 14.62 -15.11
CA GLY A 175 -4.26 15.02 -16.49
C GLY A 175 -3.60 14.11 -17.52
N PHE A 176 -2.35 13.69 -17.29
CA PHE A 176 -1.67 12.70 -18.12
C PHE A 176 -2.42 11.36 -18.14
N LEU A 177 -2.75 10.81 -16.97
CA LEU A 177 -3.46 9.53 -16.87
C LEU A 177 -4.84 9.61 -17.53
N ARG A 178 -5.57 10.71 -17.32
CA ARG A 178 -6.88 10.95 -17.96
C ARG A 178 -6.76 11.04 -19.49
N ALA A 179 -5.70 11.64 -20.02
CA ALA A 179 -5.45 11.68 -21.45
C ALA A 179 -5.13 10.30 -22.06
N THR A 180 -4.72 9.32 -21.25
CA THR A 180 -4.51 7.93 -21.70
C THR A 180 -5.79 7.10 -21.73
N VAL A 181 -6.89 7.57 -21.15
CA VAL A 181 -8.20 6.88 -21.21
C VAL A 181 -8.65 6.76 -22.67
N GLY A 182 -9.17 5.60 -23.03
CA GLY A 182 -9.55 5.22 -24.39
C GLY A 182 -8.37 4.77 -25.27
N SER A 183 -7.13 4.91 -24.81
CA SER A 183 -5.97 4.42 -25.55
C SER A 183 -5.93 2.89 -25.54
N PRO A 184 -5.66 2.23 -26.68
CA PRO A 184 -5.49 0.79 -26.71
C PRO A 184 -4.28 0.38 -25.88
N LEU A 185 -4.35 -0.81 -25.31
CA LEU A 185 -3.29 -1.46 -24.55
C LEU A 185 -2.88 -2.74 -25.28
N GLU A 186 -1.57 -2.96 -25.41
CA GLU A 186 -1.01 -4.22 -25.89
C GLU A 186 0.01 -4.71 -24.86
N GLY A 187 -0.32 -5.79 -24.14
CA GLY A 187 0.48 -6.27 -23.01
C GLY A 187 0.70 -5.19 -21.94
N GLY A 188 -0.33 -4.40 -21.63
CA GLY A 188 -0.29 -3.32 -20.65
C GLY A 188 0.43 -2.04 -21.09
N ARG A 189 0.62 -1.83 -22.40
CA ARG A 189 1.36 -0.67 -22.94
C ARG A 189 0.52 0.10 -23.95
N THR A 190 0.55 1.44 -23.88
CA THR A 190 -0.01 2.27 -24.95
C THR A 190 0.87 2.21 -26.22
N PRO A 191 0.33 2.54 -27.41
CA PRO A 191 1.08 2.42 -28.68
C PRO A 191 2.38 3.21 -28.69
N ASP A 192 2.34 4.43 -28.17
CA ASP A 192 3.51 5.33 -28.08
C ASP A 192 4.42 5.00 -26.88
N ARG A 193 4.01 4.05 -26.03
CA ARG A 193 4.68 3.64 -24.78
C ARG A 193 4.85 4.77 -23.77
N ASP A 194 3.95 5.74 -23.83
CA ASP A 194 3.88 6.80 -22.85
C ASP A 194 3.36 6.26 -21.51
N LEU A 195 2.54 5.21 -21.52
CA LEU A 195 2.12 4.45 -20.34
C LEU A 195 2.52 2.97 -20.49
N VAL A 196 3.28 2.46 -19.52
CA VAL A 196 3.72 1.07 -19.43
C VAL A 196 3.37 0.53 -18.05
N LEU A 197 2.37 -0.35 -17.98
CA LEU A 197 1.98 -1.06 -16.76
C LEU A 197 2.89 -2.26 -16.50
N GLY A 198 2.96 -2.67 -15.24
CA GLY A 198 3.62 -3.89 -14.83
C GLY A 198 2.84 -5.13 -15.27
N ASP A 199 3.53 -6.27 -15.32
CA ASP A 199 2.91 -7.55 -15.65
C ASP A 199 1.96 -7.97 -14.52
N ILE A 200 0.74 -8.38 -14.87
CA ILE A 200 -0.21 -8.96 -13.92
C ILE A 200 0.18 -10.42 -13.68
N LYS A 201 0.35 -10.80 -12.43
CA LYS A 201 0.60 -12.20 -12.07
C LYS A 201 -0.69 -13.01 -12.18
N ASP A 202 -0.67 -14.03 -13.02
CA ASP A 202 -1.78 -14.98 -13.21
C ASP A 202 -3.11 -14.30 -13.58
N PRO A 203 -3.18 -13.59 -14.71
CA PRO A 203 -4.39 -12.87 -15.11
C PRO A 203 -5.56 -13.82 -15.42
N ALA A 204 -5.29 -15.11 -15.66
CA ALA A 204 -6.31 -16.14 -15.81
C ALA A 204 -7.18 -16.32 -14.56
N ALA A 205 -6.64 -16.02 -13.37
CA ALA A 205 -7.40 -16.06 -12.12
C ALA A 205 -8.54 -15.03 -12.05
N LEU A 206 -8.52 -14.01 -12.92
CA LEU A 206 -9.60 -13.01 -13.03
C LEU A 206 -10.83 -13.55 -13.78
N VAL A 207 -10.69 -14.67 -14.52
CA VAL A 207 -11.77 -15.23 -15.32
C VAL A 207 -12.67 -16.10 -14.44
N ASP A 208 -13.76 -15.53 -13.95
CA ASP A 208 -14.83 -16.27 -13.30
C ASP A 208 -15.96 -16.59 -14.30
N ASN A 209 -15.68 -17.54 -15.20
CA ASN A 209 -16.70 -18.07 -16.10
C ASN A 209 -16.77 -19.60 -16.01
N PRO A 210 -17.87 -20.17 -15.47
CA PRO A 210 -18.02 -21.62 -15.32
C PRO A 210 -18.12 -22.37 -16.65
N LEU A 211 -18.31 -21.66 -17.78
CA LEU A 211 -18.33 -22.23 -19.12
C LEU A 211 -16.94 -22.30 -19.77
N VAL A 212 -15.87 -21.95 -19.05
CA VAL A 212 -14.50 -21.97 -19.60
C VAL A 212 -13.64 -22.87 -18.73
N ASP A 213 -13.21 -23.99 -19.30
CA ASP A 213 -12.43 -25.01 -18.59
C ASP A 213 -10.93 -24.71 -18.62
N GLN A 214 -10.46 -24.04 -19.68
CA GLN A 214 -9.05 -23.68 -19.85
C GLN A 214 -8.91 -22.27 -20.42
N ILE A 215 -8.16 -21.41 -19.73
CA ILE A 215 -7.82 -20.07 -20.20
C ILE A 215 -6.53 -20.14 -21.01
N SER A 216 -6.57 -19.67 -22.26
CA SER A 216 -5.40 -19.57 -23.11
C SER A 216 -4.74 -18.20 -23.01
N ASP A 217 -5.53 -17.14 -22.89
CA ASP A 217 -5.03 -15.77 -22.87
C ASP A 217 -5.96 -14.81 -22.12
N VAL A 218 -5.39 -13.76 -21.56
CA VAL A 218 -6.10 -12.64 -20.93
C VAL A 218 -5.38 -11.35 -21.29
N ASP A 219 -6.08 -10.50 -22.03
CA ASP A 219 -5.55 -9.27 -22.61
C ASP A 219 -6.19 -8.03 -22.01
N LEU A 220 -5.35 -7.02 -21.74
CA LEU A 220 -5.80 -5.65 -21.48
C LEU A 220 -5.99 -4.96 -22.82
N VAL A 221 -7.21 -4.56 -23.15
CA VAL A 221 -7.57 -4.07 -24.50
C VAL A 221 -7.40 -2.56 -24.62
N HIS A 222 -7.94 -1.81 -23.68
CA HIS A 222 -7.80 -0.35 -23.60
C HIS A 222 -8.07 0.12 -22.18
N LEU A 223 -7.59 1.31 -21.84
CA LEU A 223 -7.89 1.91 -20.54
C LEU A 223 -9.30 2.52 -20.55
N GLU A 224 -10.23 2.04 -19.72
CA GLU A 224 -11.58 2.61 -19.62
C GLU A 224 -11.63 3.80 -18.67
N ALA A 225 -10.88 3.74 -17.56
CA ALA A 225 -10.90 4.81 -16.57
C ALA A 225 -9.66 4.85 -15.68
N VAL A 226 -9.40 6.04 -15.13
CA VAL A 226 -8.56 6.25 -13.95
C VAL A 226 -9.46 6.26 -12.73
N VAL A 227 -9.24 5.34 -11.79
CA VAL A 227 -10.14 5.16 -10.64
C VAL A 227 -9.54 5.65 -9.33
N GLY A 228 -8.22 5.88 -9.28
CA GLY A 228 -7.57 6.43 -8.09
C GLY A 228 -6.09 6.74 -8.28
N LEU A 229 -5.58 7.61 -7.43
CA LEU A 229 -4.18 8.04 -7.37
C LEU A 229 -3.83 8.41 -5.92
N ASN A 230 -2.80 7.78 -5.36
CA ASN A 230 -2.32 8.12 -4.03
C ASN A 230 -0.80 7.97 -3.91
N GLN A 231 -0.28 8.24 -2.70
CA GLN A 231 1.13 8.06 -2.36
C GLN A 231 2.12 8.69 -3.36
N ILE A 232 1.75 9.82 -3.95
CA ILE A 232 2.61 10.56 -4.86
C ILE A 232 3.83 11.04 -4.06
N LYS A 233 5.01 10.71 -4.56
CA LYS A 233 6.29 11.03 -3.95
C LYS A 233 7.22 11.59 -5.01
N ILE A 234 7.83 12.73 -4.72
CA ILE A 234 8.85 13.33 -5.58
C ILE A 234 10.21 12.89 -5.07
N ASN A 235 11.04 12.24 -5.88
CA ASN A 235 12.45 12.04 -5.56
C ASN A 235 13.28 13.19 -6.13
N HIS A 236 13.62 14.19 -5.31
CA HIS A 236 14.38 15.36 -5.80
C HIS A 236 15.82 15.06 -6.23
N LEU A 237 16.37 13.90 -5.87
CA LEU A 237 17.72 13.50 -6.31
C LEU A 237 17.72 13.02 -7.76
N THR A 238 16.66 12.34 -8.18
CA THR A 238 16.53 11.78 -9.53
C THR A 238 15.60 12.59 -10.42
N GLY A 239 14.79 13.48 -9.85
CA GLY A 239 13.70 14.17 -10.54
C GLY A 239 12.53 13.24 -10.92
N VAL A 240 12.55 11.98 -10.45
CA VAL A 240 11.50 11.00 -10.71
C VAL A 240 10.36 11.22 -9.73
N VAL A 241 9.13 11.26 -10.24
CA VAL A 241 7.93 11.27 -9.41
C VAL A 241 7.34 9.87 -9.45
N SER A 242 7.03 9.28 -8.31
CA SER A 242 6.36 7.98 -8.24
C SER A 242 4.98 8.13 -7.63
N ALA A 243 3.97 7.43 -8.11
CA ALA A 243 2.67 7.34 -7.45
C ALA A 243 2.11 5.93 -7.53
N GLN A 244 1.26 5.57 -6.57
CA GLN A 244 0.42 4.39 -6.70
C GLN A 244 -0.84 4.80 -7.46
N VAL A 245 -1.10 4.08 -8.55
CA VAL A 245 -2.17 4.38 -9.51
C VAL A 245 -3.14 3.22 -9.55
N PHE A 246 -4.43 3.54 -9.62
CA PHE A 246 -5.52 2.60 -9.79
C PHE A 246 -6.21 2.89 -11.13
N LEU A 247 -6.24 1.88 -11.99
CA LEU A 247 -6.72 1.97 -13.38
C LEU A 247 -7.76 0.89 -13.63
N SER A 248 -8.80 1.20 -14.40
CA SER A 248 -9.79 0.22 -14.85
C SER A 248 -9.65 0.03 -16.36
N PRO A 249 -8.99 -1.04 -16.84
CA PRO A 249 -8.97 -1.37 -18.25
C PRO A 249 -10.15 -2.27 -18.65
N ALA A 250 -10.49 -2.24 -19.94
CA ALA A 250 -11.25 -3.30 -20.57
C ALA A 250 -10.37 -4.55 -20.67
N VAL A 251 -10.85 -5.67 -20.14
CA VAL A 251 -10.13 -6.94 -20.15
C VAL A 251 -10.93 -7.97 -20.94
N GLU A 252 -10.26 -8.67 -21.85
CA GLU A 252 -10.82 -9.76 -22.63
C GLU A 252 -10.04 -11.05 -22.37
N TYR A 253 -10.73 -12.18 -22.43
CA TYR A 253 -10.10 -13.49 -22.34
C TYR A 253 -10.43 -14.34 -23.55
N SER A 254 -9.53 -15.29 -23.83
CA SER A 254 -9.77 -16.41 -24.73
C SER A 254 -9.48 -17.71 -24.01
N GLY A 255 -10.26 -18.74 -24.31
CA GLY A 255 -10.15 -20.04 -23.68
C GLY A 255 -10.94 -21.12 -24.42
N LEU A 256 -11.11 -22.25 -23.75
CA LEU A 256 -11.76 -23.44 -24.27
C LEU A 256 -12.80 -23.95 -23.27
N HIS A 257 -13.98 -24.30 -23.78
CA HIS A 257 -14.95 -25.15 -23.09
C HIS A 257 -14.76 -26.60 -23.55
N ILE A 258 -14.80 -27.55 -22.62
CA ILE A 258 -14.66 -28.98 -22.86
C ILE A 258 -15.91 -29.68 -22.35
N GLU A 259 -16.75 -30.16 -23.28
CA GLU A 259 -17.94 -30.93 -22.92
C GLU A 259 -17.57 -32.29 -22.31
N GLU A 260 -18.52 -32.93 -21.61
CA GLU A 260 -18.36 -34.29 -21.04
C GLU A 260 -17.95 -35.34 -22.09
N ASN A 261 -18.33 -35.14 -23.35
CA ASN A 261 -17.98 -36.03 -24.46
C ASN A 261 -16.56 -35.78 -25.03
N GLY A 262 -15.82 -34.79 -24.49
CA GLY A 262 -14.48 -34.39 -24.93
C GLY A 262 -14.44 -33.40 -26.11
N THR A 263 -15.60 -32.91 -26.59
CA THR A 263 -15.66 -31.88 -27.62
C THR A 263 -15.18 -30.56 -27.06
N VAL A 264 -14.30 -29.90 -27.81
CA VAL A 264 -13.68 -28.63 -27.42
C VAL A 264 -14.28 -27.49 -28.23
N TRP A 265 -14.76 -26.45 -27.55
CA TRP A 265 -15.31 -25.24 -28.14
C TRP A 265 -14.50 -24.02 -27.73
N PRO A 266 -14.05 -23.17 -28.66
CA PRO A 266 -13.43 -21.90 -28.30
C PRO A 266 -14.44 -21.01 -27.59
N GLN A 267 -14.00 -20.37 -26.51
CA GLN A 267 -14.75 -19.37 -25.77
C GLN A 267 -13.92 -18.10 -25.68
N SER A 268 -14.61 -16.96 -25.75
CA SER A 268 -14.00 -15.65 -25.53
C SER A 268 -15.04 -14.72 -24.94
N GLY A 269 -14.60 -13.81 -24.10
CA GLY A 269 -15.50 -12.84 -23.48
C GLY A 269 -14.74 -11.71 -22.83
N ALA A 270 -15.48 -10.76 -22.28
CA ALA A 270 -14.94 -9.65 -21.52
C ALA A 270 -15.07 -9.94 -20.02
N ILE A 271 -14.09 -9.51 -19.24
CA ILE A 271 -14.09 -9.55 -17.78
C ILE A 271 -14.49 -8.14 -17.31
N PRO A 272 -15.68 -7.96 -16.71
CA PRO A 272 -16.09 -6.67 -16.19
C PRO A 272 -15.36 -6.35 -14.87
N GLY A 273 -15.24 -5.06 -14.54
CA GLY A 273 -14.88 -4.65 -13.18
C GLY A 273 -13.43 -4.92 -12.80
N VAL A 274 -12.50 -4.99 -13.76
CA VAL A 274 -11.09 -5.21 -13.42
C VAL A 274 -10.44 -3.88 -13.02
N VAL A 275 -9.86 -3.85 -11.82
CA VAL A 275 -9.02 -2.73 -11.36
C VAL A 275 -7.58 -3.19 -11.23
N ILE A 276 -6.67 -2.45 -11.86
CA ILE A 276 -5.22 -2.64 -11.74
C ILE A 276 -4.66 -1.61 -10.77
N ARG A 277 -3.87 -2.09 -9.81
CA ARG A 277 -3.01 -1.30 -8.94
C ARG A 277 -1.55 -1.48 -9.33
N ASP A 278 -0.88 -0.38 -9.63
CA ASP A 278 0.55 -0.35 -9.96
C ASP A 278 1.24 0.83 -9.25
N VAL A 279 2.56 0.75 -9.09
CA VAL A 279 3.38 1.87 -8.64
C VAL A 279 4.15 2.38 -9.85
N ILE A 280 3.82 3.58 -10.31
CA ILE A 280 4.29 4.13 -11.57
C ILE A 280 5.27 5.27 -11.33
N ASN A 281 6.39 5.24 -12.05
CA ASN A 281 7.35 6.34 -12.17
C ASN A 281 6.97 7.24 -13.35
N PHE A 282 6.75 8.52 -13.07
CA PHE A 282 6.47 9.57 -14.02
C PHE A 282 7.75 10.34 -14.36
N THR A 283 8.01 10.47 -15.66
CA THR A 283 9.08 11.30 -16.21
C THR A 283 8.49 12.62 -16.67
N LEU A 284 9.07 13.73 -16.18
CA LEU A 284 8.65 15.08 -16.53
C LEU A 284 9.62 15.73 -17.51
N SER A 285 9.08 16.48 -18.48
CA SER A 285 9.83 17.35 -19.38
C SER A 285 9.10 18.69 -19.52
N GLY A 286 9.80 19.79 -19.30
CA GLY A 286 9.18 21.13 -19.34
C GLY A 286 8.08 21.33 -18.30
N GLY A 287 8.05 20.52 -17.23
CA GLY A 287 7.00 20.55 -16.22
C GLY A 287 5.74 19.75 -16.58
N SER A 288 5.71 19.05 -17.71
CA SER A 288 4.63 18.14 -18.12
C SER A 288 5.07 16.69 -18.00
N VAL A 289 4.16 15.78 -17.65
CA VAL A 289 4.43 14.35 -17.70
C VAL A 289 4.49 13.91 -19.16
N ILE A 290 5.56 13.24 -19.55
CA ILE A 290 5.77 12.71 -20.90
C ILE A 290 5.80 11.19 -20.95
N LYS A 291 5.98 10.54 -19.80
CA LYS A 291 6.11 9.08 -19.72
C LYS A 291 5.77 8.60 -18.31
N ALA A 292 5.19 7.43 -18.22
CA ALA A 292 4.74 6.76 -17.01
C ALA A 292 5.06 5.26 -17.14
N GLU A 293 5.94 4.73 -16.28
CA GLU A 293 6.36 3.32 -16.33
C GLU A 293 6.29 2.67 -14.95
N SER A 294 5.83 1.42 -14.89
CA SER A 294 5.84 0.62 -13.66
C SER A 294 7.23 0.60 -13.02
N GLN A 295 7.27 0.83 -11.72
CA GLN A 295 8.49 0.85 -10.92
C GLN A 295 9.01 -0.57 -10.66
N SER A 296 8.11 -1.51 -10.37
CA SER A 296 8.42 -2.91 -10.10
C SER A 296 8.46 -3.76 -11.37
N GLY A 297 7.75 -3.34 -12.42
CA GLY A 297 7.43 -4.21 -13.55
C GLY A 297 6.35 -5.25 -13.22
N GLU A 298 5.73 -5.16 -12.04
CA GLU A 298 4.66 -6.04 -11.58
C GLU A 298 3.46 -5.19 -11.15
N ALA A 299 2.28 -5.54 -11.62
CA ALA A 299 1.01 -4.94 -11.22
C ALA A 299 0.10 -5.98 -10.55
N VAL A 300 -0.85 -5.51 -9.76
CA VAL A 300 -1.87 -6.35 -9.12
C VAL A 300 -3.22 -6.01 -9.72
N ALA A 301 -3.96 -7.01 -10.19
CA ALA A 301 -5.31 -6.86 -10.67
C ALA A 301 -6.32 -7.48 -9.69
N PHE A 302 -7.51 -6.90 -9.62
CA PHE A 302 -8.63 -7.35 -8.80
C PHE A 302 -9.89 -7.32 -9.68
N GLY A 303 -10.75 -8.35 -9.60
CA GLY A 303 -12.03 -8.38 -10.30
C GLY A 303 -13.22 -7.96 -9.42
N GLU A 304 -14.37 -7.69 -10.03
CA GLU A 304 -15.63 -7.38 -9.31
C GLU A 304 -16.06 -8.53 -8.37
N GLN A 305 -15.84 -9.76 -8.80
CA GLN A 305 -16.25 -10.99 -8.09
C GLN A 305 -15.45 -11.22 -6.79
N ASP A 306 -14.26 -10.62 -6.66
CA ASP A 306 -13.39 -10.80 -5.49
C ASP A 306 -13.86 -10.00 -4.26
N LYS A 307 -14.91 -9.17 -4.39
CA LYS A 307 -15.23 -8.12 -3.42
C LYS A 307 -16.67 -8.12 -2.91
N ALA A 308 -17.28 -9.29 -2.82
CA ALA A 308 -18.41 -9.47 -1.92
C ALA A 308 -17.98 -9.13 -0.49
N PHE A 309 -18.69 -8.22 0.17
CA PHE A 309 -18.40 -7.86 1.56
C PHE A 309 -19.18 -8.75 2.52
N GLU A 310 -18.57 -9.14 3.65
CA GLU A 310 -19.26 -9.91 4.67
C GLU A 310 -20.40 -9.12 5.32
N GLU A 311 -20.22 -7.80 5.44
CA GLU A 311 -21.15 -6.87 6.10
C GLU A 311 -21.19 -5.52 5.36
N PRO A 312 -22.34 -4.82 5.29
CA PRO A 312 -22.47 -3.51 4.67
C PRO A 312 -21.56 -2.44 5.27
N GLU A 313 -21.20 -2.55 6.56
CA GLU A 313 -20.25 -1.66 7.21
C GLU A 313 -18.85 -1.79 6.62
N ASN A 314 -18.44 -3.01 6.24
CA ASN A 314 -17.15 -3.23 5.55
C ASN A 314 -17.19 -2.62 4.14
N ALA A 315 -18.32 -2.77 3.44
CA ALA A 315 -18.53 -2.12 2.15
C ALA A 315 -18.46 -0.59 2.26
N PHE A 316 -19.05 -0.03 3.32
CA PHE A 316 -19.02 1.42 3.58
C PHE A 316 -17.58 1.91 3.81
N GLN A 317 -16.80 1.21 4.62
CA GLN A 317 -15.39 1.55 4.85
C GLN A 317 -14.57 1.51 3.55
N GLU A 318 -14.77 0.49 2.72
CA GLU A 318 -14.08 0.38 1.43
C GLU A 318 -14.49 1.49 0.45
N PHE A 319 -15.75 1.93 0.47
CA PHE A 319 -16.19 3.13 -0.26
C PHE A 319 -15.45 4.39 0.21
N LEU A 320 -15.32 4.60 1.53
CA LEU A 320 -14.58 5.74 2.08
C LEU A 320 -13.08 5.68 1.74
N GLU A 321 -12.48 4.50 1.84
CA GLU A 321 -11.08 4.27 1.44
C GLU A 321 -10.87 4.55 -0.04
N ALA A 322 -11.79 4.13 -0.91
CA ALA A 322 -11.74 4.40 -2.33
C ALA A 322 -11.89 5.91 -2.63
N LEU A 323 -12.75 6.64 -1.90
CA LEU A 323 -12.86 8.09 -2.01
C LEU A 323 -11.55 8.81 -1.67
N LEU A 324 -10.77 8.33 -0.69
CA LEU A 324 -9.47 8.92 -0.35
C LEU A 324 -8.44 8.82 -1.49
N LEU A 325 -8.70 7.98 -2.50
CA LEU A 325 -7.86 7.82 -3.68
C LEU A 325 -8.19 8.83 -4.78
N VAL A 326 -9.21 9.67 -4.60
CA VAL A 326 -9.46 10.80 -5.50
C VAL A 326 -8.35 11.84 -5.33
N PRO A 327 -7.64 12.22 -6.41
CA PRO A 327 -6.60 13.24 -6.37
C PRO A 327 -7.13 14.54 -5.75
N GLY A 328 -6.43 15.04 -4.73
CA GLY A 328 -6.78 16.29 -4.03
C GLY A 328 -7.49 16.11 -2.69
N ILE A 329 -8.22 15.02 -2.45
CA ILE A 329 -8.91 14.78 -1.17
C ILE A 329 -7.90 14.61 -0.03
N ALA A 330 -6.95 13.68 -0.18
CA ALA A 330 -5.97 13.37 0.86
C ALA A 330 -4.95 14.50 1.14
N LEU A 331 -4.83 15.49 0.24
CA LEU A 331 -3.87 16.60 0.37
C LEU A 331 -4.40 17.76 1.20
N ALA A 332 -5.72 17.83 1.42
CA ALA A 332 -6.31 18.90 2.20
C ALA A 332 -6.16 18.61 3.71
N PRO A 333 -5.63 19.56 4.52
CA PRO A 333 -5.41 19.33 5.95
C PRO A 333 -6.70 18.92 6.68
N GLY A 334 -6.66 17.78 7.37
CA GLY A 334 -7.79 17.23 8.12
C GLY A 334 -8.87 16.55 7.27
N MET A 335 -8.78 16.57 5.93
CA MET A 335 -9.80 15.95 5.08
C MET A 335 -9.73 14.43 5.07
N SER A 336 -8.54 13.84 5.20
CA SER A 336 -8.44 12.39 5.34
C SER A 336 -9.16 11.90 6.60
N GLU A 337 -9.03 12.63 7.72
CA GLU A 337 -9.72 12.32 8.97
C GLU A 337 -11.24 12.54 8.81
N ALA A 338 -11.66 13.64 8.18
CA ALA A 338 -13.07 13.93 7.95
C ALA A 338 -13.78 12.89 7.06
N VAL A 339 -13.08 12.33 6.06
CA VAL A 339 -13.61 11.24 5.23
C VAL A 339 -13.73 9.95 6.04
N THR A 340 -12.71 9.58 6.82
CA THR A 340 -12.75 8.36 7.64
C THR A 340 -13.73 8.45 8.81
N ASP A 341 -14.02 9.66 9.30
CA ASP A 341 -14.98 9.92 10.36
C ASP A 341 -16.43 10.07 9.83
N LEU A 342 -16.64 9.99 8.51
CA LEU A 342 -17.98 10.02 7.93
C LEU A 342 -18.73 8.74 8.32
N GLU A 343 -19.80 8.89 9.09
CA GLU A 343 -20.69 7.78 9.48
C GLU A 343 -21.90 7.67 8.54
N VAL A 344 -22.62 6.55 8.60
CA VAL A 344 -23.91 6.40 7.92
C VAL A 344 -24.92 7.36 8.55
N GLY A 345 -25.57 8.19 7.73
CA GLY A 345 -26.42 9.30 8.19
C GLY A 345 -25.68 10.63 8.32
N GLY A 346 -24.41 10.68 7.94
CA GLY A 346 -23.55 11.86 7.99
C GLY A 346 -23.53 12.66 6.68
N GLU A 347 -22.87 13.82 6.75
CA GLU A 347 -22.61 14.67 5.59
C GLU A 347 -21.14 15.12 5.59
N LEU A 348 -20.57 15.22 4.40
CA LEU A 348 -19.18 15.64 4.17
C LEU A 348 -19.12 16.61 2.99
N THR A 349 -18.39 17.71 3.17
CA THR A 349 -18.06 18.63 2.08
C THR A 349 -16.55 18.64 1.86
N VAL A 350 -16.12 18.37 0.63
CA VAL A 350 -14.71 18.35 0.21
C VAL A 350 -14.50 19.35 -0.92
N PHE A 351 -13.39 20.09 -0.87
CA PHE A 351 -13.00 21.03 -1.92
C PHE A 351 -11.94 20.40 -2.82
N LEU A 352 -12.23 20.35 -4.13
CA LEU A 352 -11.41 19.71 -5.16
C LEU A 352 -11.04 20.76 -6.22
N GLY A 353 -10.06 21.61 -5.91
CA GLY A 353 -9.71 22.74 -6.77
C GLY A 353 -10.85 23.78 -6.80
N ASP A 354 -11.43 23.98 -7.98
CA ASP A 354 -12.60 24.83 -8.22
C ASP A 354 -13.94 24.09 -8.05
N HIS A 355 -13.91 22.79 -7.76
CA HIS A 355 -15.09 21.98 -7.52
C HIS A 355 -15.37 21.82 -6.01
N THR A 356 -16.63 21.67 -5.66
CA THR A 356 -17.09 21.29 -4.31
C THR A 356 -17.85 19.97 -4.39
N LEU A 357 -17.33 18.94 -3.72
CA LEU A 357 -17.98 17.65 -3.56
C LEU A 357 -18.77 17.64 -2.25
N ASN A 358 -20.07 17.40 -2.31
CA ASN A 358 -20.90 17.14 -1.14
C ASN A 358 -21.30 15.67 -1.16
N VAL A 359 -21.10 14.98 -0.05
CA VAL A 359 -21.50 13.58 0.15
C VAL A 359 -22.48 13.57 1.31
N SER A 360 -23.68 13.03 1.09
CA SER A 360 -24.62 12.74 2.16
C SER A 360 -24.90 11.24 2.19
N THR A 361 -24.88 10.64 3.38
CA THR A 361 -25.12 9.21 3.55
C THR A 361 -26.41 8.99 4.34
N SER A 362 -27.08 7.87 4.13
CA SER A 362 -28.28 7.53 4.91
C SER A 362 -28.44 6.02 5.08
N ASP A 363 -29.03 5.61 6.19
CA ASP A 363 -29.43 4.22 6.46
C ASP A 363 -30.68 3.89 5.64
N THR A 364 -30.63 2.81 4.86
CA THR A 364 -31.74 2.35 4.02
C THR A 364 -32.65 1.34 4.71
N GLY A 365 -32.30 0.92 5.93
CA GLY A 365 -32.91 -0.22 6.61
C GLY A 365 -32.22 -1.55 6.28
N ASP A 366 -32.48 -2.57 7.09
CA ASP A 366 -31.95 -3.94 6.95
C ASP A 366 -30.41 -4.03 6.90
N GLY A 367 -29.71 -3.05 7.50
CA GLY A 367 -28.26 -2.95 7.53
C GLY A 367 -27.64 -2.32 6.28
N GLY A 368 -28.43 -1.96 5.27
CA GLY A 368 -27.94 -1.26 4.08
C GLY A 368 -27.68 0.23 4.30
N TRP A 369 -26.99 0.85 3.34
CA TRP A 369 -26.74 2.29 3.33
C TRP A 369 -26.84 2.85 1.92
N SER A 370 -27.02 4.16 1.81
CA SER A 370 -26.93 4.90 0.54
C SER A 370 -26.05 6.12 0.70
N ALA A 371 -25.42 6.54 -0.39
CA ALA A 371 -24.63 7.76 -0.48
C ALA A 371 -25.06 8.55 -1.73
N SER A 372 -25.39 9.82 -1.53
CA SER A 372 -25.64 10.78 -2.60
C SER A 372 -24.47 11.74 -2.68
N LEU A 373 -23.79 11.74 -3.82
CA LEU A 373 -22.66 12.61 -4.12
C LEU A 373 -23.12 13.70 -5.07
N THR A 374 -22.75 14.95 -4.79
CA THR A 374 -23.04 16.11 -5.65
C THR A 374 -21.78 16.92 -5.83
N LEU A 375 -21.31 17.01 -7.07
CA LEU A 375 -20.15 17.77 -7.45
C LEU A 375 -20.61 19.06 -8.13
N THR A 376 -20.17 20.21 -7.61
CA THR A 376 -20.53 21.54 -8.14
C THR A 376 -19.28 22.32 -8.55
N ALA A 377 -19.42 23.10 -9.62
CA ALA A 377 -18.47 24.11 -10.08
C ALA A 377 -19.25 25.32 -10.63
N ASP A 378 -18.54 26.38 -11.03
CA ASP A 378 -19.19 27.65 -11.40
C ASP A 378 -20.14 27.47 -12.61
N GLY A 379 -21.46 27.45 -12.34
CA GLY A 379 -22.50 27.22 -13.34
C GLY A 379 -22.75 25.75 -13.74
N TRP A 380 -22.13 24.78 -13.06
CA TRP A 380 -22.27 23.35 -13.35
C TRP A 380 -22.49 22.53 -12.07
N SER A 381 -23.32 21.49 -12.17
CA SER A 381 -23.55 20.52 -11.09
C SER A 381 -23.88 19.17 -11.71
N ASP A 382 -23.37 18.11 -11.10
CA ASP A 382 -23.73 16.73 -11.42
C ASP A 382 -23.85 15.93 -10.11
N SER A 383 -24.61 14.84 -10.16
CA SER A 383 -24.88 14.03 -8.98
C SER A 383 -24.85 12.55 -9.31
N MET A 384 -24.46 11.76 -8.31
CA MET A 384 -24.40 10.30 -8.39
C MET A 384 -24.94 9.71 -7.10
N ASN A 385 -25.73 8.64 -7.22
CA ASN A 385 -26.21 7.85 -6.09
C ASN A 385 -25.60 6.45 -6.09
N LEU A 386 -25.23 6.01 -4.90
CA LEU A 386 -24.75 4.69 -4.58
C LEU A 386 -25.62 4.12 -3.46
N TRP A 387 -25.80 2.81 -3.43
CA TRP A 387 -26.30 2.13 -2.25
C TRP A 387 -25.63 0.79 -2.07
N CYS A 388 -25.67 0.30 -0.85
CA CYS A 388 -25.24 -1.02 -0.48
C CYS A 388 -26.45 -1.82 -0.01
N GLU A 389 -26.65 -2.98 -0.62
CA GLU A 389 -27.69 -3.92 -0.22
C GLU A 389 -27.15 -5.35 -0.15
N TRP A 390 -27.87 -6.20 0.57
CA TRP A 390 -27.63 -7.64 0.57
C TRP A 390 -28.16 -8.22 -0.75
N ASP A 391 -27.28 -8.77 -1.59
CA ASP A 391 -27.69 -9.33 -2.88
C ASP A 391 -27.81 -10.86 -2.82
N ALA A 392 -29.03 -11.32 -2.57
CA ALA A 392 -29.37 -12.76 -2.58
C ALA A 392 -29.37 -13.38 -4.00
N THR A 393 -29.32 -12.57 -5.06
CA THR A 393 -29.34 -13.02 -6.46
C THR A 393 -27.96 -13.28 -7.03
N LYS A 394 -26.95 -12.48 -6.64
CA LYS A 394 -25.55 -12.67 -7.04
C LYS A 394 -24.90 -13.90 -6.39
N ASN A 395 -25.27 -14.23 -5.15
CA ASN A 395 -24.84 -15.48 -4.51
C ASN A 395 -26.01 -16.15 -3.77
N PRO A 396 -26.69 -17.15 -4.39
CA PRO A 396 -27.76 -17.88 -3.76
C PRO A 396 -27.20 -18.84 -2.70
N SER A 397 -26.71 -18.28 -1.59
CA SER A 397 -26.42 -19.02 -0.36
C SER A 397 -27.72 -19.62 0.20
N GLU A 398 -27.70 -20.90 0.61
CA GLU A 398 -28.84 -21.54 1.29
C GLU A 398 -29.09 -20.99 2.70
N ILE A 399 -28.22 -20.11 3.20
CA ILE A 399 -28.29 -19.51 4.54
C ILE A 399 -28.52 -18.00 4.39
N PRO A 400 -29.71 -17.48 4.74
CA PRO A 400 -30.06 -16.06 4.59
C PRO A 400 -29.17 -15.08 5.36
N ASP A 401 -28.56 -15.52 6.45
CA ASP A 401 -27.64 -14.72 7.27
C ASP A 401 -26.19 -14.69 6.71
N MET A 402 -25.98 -15.17 5.48
CA MET A 402 -24.67 -15.24 4.80
C MET A 402 -24.69 -14.60 3.41
N PHE A 403 -25.72 -13.83 3.06
CA PHE A 403 -25.68 -13.09 1.80
C PHE A 403 -24.54 -12.08 1.87
N PRO A 404 -23.69 -11.94 0.84
CA PRO A 404 -22.71 -10.87 0.81
C PRO A 404 -23.38 -9.52 0.54
N ALA A 405 -22.81 -8.46 1.11
CA ALA A 405 -23.17 -7.09 0.82
C ALA A 405 -22.43 -6.61 -0.45
N TRP A 406 -23.13 -5.84 -1.27
CA TRP A 406 -22.61 -5.29 -2.53
C TRP A 406 -22.92 -3.81 -2.66
N ILE A 407 -21.98 -3.05 -3.21
CA ILE A 407 -22.20 -1.66 -3.58
C ILE A 407 -22.72 -1.60 -5.02
N ILE A 408 -23.86 -0.96 -5.19
CA ILE A 408 -24.57 -0.82 -6.46
C ILE A 408 -24.67 0.67 -6.80
N CYS A 409 -24.48 0.97 -8.08
CA CYS A 409 -24.63 2.31 -8.64
C CYS A 409 -25.75 2.32 -9.68
N THR A 410 -26.73 3.22 -9.56
CA THR A 410 -27.80 3.37 -10.57
C THR A 410 -27.50 4.33 -11.69
N ASP A 411 -26.70 5.35 -11.40
CA ASP A 411 -26.66 6.55 -12.24
C ASP A 411 -25.58 6.45 -13.32
N LEU A 412 -24.67 5.48 -13.18
CA LEU A 412 -23.78 5.10 -14.25
C LEU A 412 -24.61 4.36 -15.29
N ALA A 413 -24.80 5.02 -16.44
CA ALA A 413 -25.16 4.34 -17.67
C ALA A 413 -24.34 3.05 -17.78
N SER A 414 -24.91 2.01 -18.39
CA SER A 414 -24.37 0.65 -18.58
C SER A 414 -22.97 0.56 -19.27
N THR A 415 -22.26 1.67 -19.40
CA THR A 415 -21.00 1.89 -20.09
C THR A 415 -19.78 1.74 -19.19
N TRP A 416 -19.87 1.95 -17.88
CA TRP A 416 -18.68 1.84 -17.00
C TRP A 416 -18.66 0.49 -16.30
N ARG A 417 -17.62 -0.30 -16.58
CA ARG A 417 -17.39 -1.61 -15.98
C ARG A 417 -16.40 -1.48 -14.84
N VAL A 418 -16.69 -0.61 -13.87
CA VAL A 418 -15.92 -0.47 -12.63
C VAL A 418 -16.68 -1.12 -11.47
N PRO A 419 -15.99 -1.74 -10.49
CA PRO A 419 -16.66 -2.23 -9.29
C PRO A 419 -17.30 -1.07 -8.51
N GLY A 420 -18.36 -1.38 -7.74
CA GLY A 420 -19.21 -0.38 -7.11
C GLY A 420 -18.47 0.58 -6.16
N GLU A 421 -17.48 0.10 -5.41
CA GLU A 421 -16.68 0.94 -4.51
C GLU A 421 -15.81 1.97 -5.26
N TRP A 422 -15.44 1.67 -6.51
CA TRP A 422 -14.65 2.54 -7.37
C TRP A 422 -15.49 3.48 -8.23
N ALA A 423 -16.81 3.27 -8.26
CA ALA A 423 -17.72 4.04 -9.10
C ALA A 423 -17.69 5.54 -8.78
N ALA A 424 -17.76 5.91 -7.49
CA ALA A 424 -17.69 7.31 -7.06
C ALA A 424 -16.34 7.96 -7.36
N PRO A 425 -15.18 7.37 -6.97
CA PRO A 425 -13.88 7.91 -7.34
C PRO A 425 -13.73 8.11 -8.84
N THR A 426 -14.17 7.14 -9.64
CA THR A 426 -14.14 7.21 -11.10
C THR A 426 -14.98 8.37 -11.61
N TRP A 427 -16.22 8.50 -11.14
CA TRP A 427 -17.14 9.57 -11.53
C TRP A 427 -16.58 10.95 -11.21
N ILE A 428 -16.01 11.13 -10.00
CA ILE A 428 -15.37 12.38 -9.60
C ILE A 428 -14.17 12.68 -10.50
N ILE A 429 -13.26 11.73 -10.68
CA ILE A 429 -12.03 11.92 -11.49
C ILE A 429 -12.36 12.28 -12.94
N GLN A 430 -13.39 11.65 -13.52
CA GLN A 430 -13.83 11.95 -14.88
C GLN A 430 -14.53 13.31 -14.98
N ALA A 431 -15.33 13.69 -13.98
CA ALA A 431 -15.95 15.01 -13.95
C ALA A 431 -14.93 16.15 -13.88
N LEU A 432 -13.76 15.91 -13.28
CA LEU A 432 -12.64 16.85 -13.23
C LEU A 432 -11.87 16.98 -14.56
N ILE A 433 -12.23 16.23 -15.62
CA ILE A 433 -11.61 16.39 -16.94
C ILE A 433 -12.12 17.69 -17.58
N PRO A 434 -11.23 18.63 -17.96
CA PRO A 434 -11.63 19.79 -18.75
C PRO A 434 -12.26 19.33 -20.06
N LYS A 435 -13.55 19.60 -20.25
CA LYS A 435 -14.28 19.20 -21.47
C LYS A 435 -13.99 20.21 -22.58
N GLU A 436 -13.68 19.73 -23.78
CA GLU A 436 -13.71 20.59 -24.97
C GLU A 436 -15.16 21.04 -25.24
N GLU A 437 -15.34 22.28 -25.69
CA GLU A 437 -16.67 22.81 -26.02
C GLU A 437 -17.41 21.88 -27.00
N GLY A 438 -18.50 21.26 -26.55
CA GLY A 438 -19.41 20.47 -27.39
C GLY A 438 -19.39 18.96 -27.20
N GLN A 439 -18.60 18.40 -26.27
CA GLN A 439 -18.71 16.98 -25.91
C GLN A 439 -19.83 16.74 -24.88
N SER A 440 -20.75 15.82 -25.21
CA SER A 440 -21.76 15.30 -24.27
C SER A 440 -21.07 14.52 -23.14
N PRO A 441 -21.55 14.62 -21.89
CA PRO A 441 -21.02 13.84 -20.76
C PRO A 441 -21.23 12.32 -20.88
N TYR A 442 -22.09 11.88 -21.81
CA TYR A 442 -22.50 10.50 -22.02
C TYR A 442 -22.74 10.22 -23.51
#